data_AF-A0A9P9F1Z8-F1
#
_entry.id   AF-A0A9P9F1Z8-F1
#
_cell.length_a   1.000
_cell.length_b   1.000
_cell.length_c   1.000
_cell.angle_alpha   90.00
_cell.angle_beta   90.00
_cell.angle_gamma   90.00
#
_symmetry.space_group_name_H-M   'P 1'
#
loop_
_entity.id
_entity.type
_entity.pdbx_description
1 polymer ?
#
loop_
_entity_poly.entity_id
_entity_poly.type
_entity_poly.pdbx_seq_one_letter_code
_entity_poly.pdbx_strand_id
1 'polypeptide(L)'
;MSRPSCETSMGDEGCPRAIFCKIKALMSRPAPKTYPSIASIPQTSAARLAQATEDPAHDGDHPTPNTYLYLAYGSNLAAETFLGMRGIRPLSQTNVNVPTLELKFNLPGIPYREPCFANVDYRKIPDHPKLPDPSNPPRIPPIDPPTIQPPPHALTLWNEGLVGVVYEVTEADYGTIIRTEGGGAGYKEIVVPCVPIPPKISVPEKPPFPELPKPFLARTLFAPQIPVPDLPDDPRKKKWWYRFLVGPHREPGYAQASARYLKLITDGAEEHELPDGYQRWLKSLQPYTITTWRQQLGALIFALTSGLPFLLLFFISKLVADKDGKLPHWMVLTMTVMINLIWMEYDAILEPIFGDGERTQEDEGKRNHEWARMFRNRCQTADEEKMRLLRQFD
;
A
#
# COMPACT_ATOMS: atom_id res chain seq x y z
N MET A 1 4.17 -29.51 65.03
CA MET A 1 4.20 -28.23 65.78
C MET A 1 5.31 -27.37 65.20
N SER A 2 5.08 -26.05 65.18
CA SER A 2 6.04 -24.96 64.86
C SER A 2 6.01 -24.41 63.42
N ARG A 3 5.21 -23.35 63.26
CA ARG A 3 5.59 -22.09 62.57
C ARG A 3 6.25 -21.15 63.62
N PRO A 4 6.95 -20.05 63.27
CA PRO A 4 6.73 -19.22 62.07
C PRO A 4 7.97 -18.68 61.33
N SER A 5 7.68 -18.17 60.14
CA SER A 5 8.49 -17.30 59.28
C SER A 5 8.35 -15.84 59.69
N CYS A 6 9.44 -15.07 59.64
CA CYS A 6 9.47 -13.67 59.19
C CYS A 6 10.93 -13.21 59.10
N GLU A 7 11.42 -12.84 57.91
CA GLU A 7 12.27 -11.64 57.76
C GLU A 7 12.40 -11.24 56.28
N THR A 8 12.47 -9.93 56.11
CA THR A 8 12.18 -9.11 54.93
C THR A 8 13.48 -8.79 54.18
N SER A 9 13.44 -8.66 52.85
CA SER A 9 14.43 -7.85 52.11
C SER A 9 13.85 -7.33 50.80
N MET A 10 13.54 -6.03 50.78
CA MET A 10 13.26 -5.20 49.61
C MET A 10 14.54 -4.95 48.79
N GLY A 11 14.37 -4.80 47.47
CA GLY A 11 15.07 -3.78 46.68
C GLY A 11 16.21 -4.25 45.79
N ASP A 12 15.95 -4.36 44.48
CA ASP A 12 16.86 -3.84 43.44
C ASP A 12 16.11 -3.64 42.10
N GLU A 13 15.08 -2.78 42.10
CA GLU A 13 14.57 -2.20 40.85
C GLU A 13 15.35 -0.91 40.56
N GLY A 14 16.24 -0.96 39.56
CA GLY A 14 16.87 0.26 39.04
C GLY A 14 18.31 0.12 38.59
N CYS A 15 18.73 -0.98 37.97
CA CYS A 15 20.09 -1.07 37.44
C CYS A 15 20.21 -0.39 36.04
N PRO A 16 20.94 0.74 35.90
CA PRO A 16 21.15 1.42 34.61
C PRO A 16 21.82 0.55 33.54
N ARG A 17 22.44 -0.58 33.92
CA ARG A 17 22.96 -1.59 32.98
C ARG A 17 21.85 -2.28 32.17
N ALA A 18 20.67 -2.51 32.76
CA ALA A 18 19.55 -3.14 32.05
C ALA A 18 18.97 -2.20 30.96
N ILE A 19 18.97 -0.90 31.23
CA ILE A 19 18.55 0.14 30.29
C ILE A 19 19.59 0.28 29.16
N PHE A 20 20.88 0.27 29.50
CA PHE A 20 21.96 0.34 28.51
C PHE A 20 22.00 -0.90 27.59
N CYS A 21 21.71 -2.09 28.11
CA CYS A 21 21.57 -3.31 27.31
C CYS A 21 20.36 -3.25 26.37
N LYS A 22 19.23 -2.66 26.80
CA LYS A 22 18.06 -2.44 25.93
C LYS A 22 18.34 -1.42 24.82
N ILE A 23 19.09 -0.35 25.12
CA ILE A 23 19.48 0.66 24.11
C ILE A 23 20.48 0.05 23.12
N LYS A 24 21.43 -0.76 23.58
CA LYS A 24 22.39 -1.47 22.70
C LYS A 24 21.70 -2.53 21.81
N ALA A 25 20.64 -3.17 22.31
CA ALA A 25 19.78 -4.05 21.51
C ALA A 25 18.96 -3.27 20.45
N LEU A 26 18.53 -2.05 20.77
CA LEU A 26 17.88 -1.13 19.82
C LEU A 26 18.82 -0.61 18.72
N MET A 27 20.13 -0.57 18.98
CA MET A 27 21.17 -0.16 18.02
C MET A 27 21.89 -1.35 17.35
N SER A 28 21.46 -2.58 17.63
CA SER A 28 22.02 -3.78 17.00
C SER A 28 21.44 -3.97 15.60
N ARG A 29 22.29 -4.37 14.64
CA ARG A 29 21.88 -4.74 13.28
C ARG A 29 20.66 -5.68 13.32
N PRO A 30 19.70 -5.54 12.40
CA PRO A 30 18.53 -6.41 12.37
C PRO A 30 18.99 -7.88 12.33
N ALA A 31 18.39 -8.70 13.20
CA ALA A 31 18.64 -10.14 13.22
C ALA A 31 18.42 -10.74 11.81
N PRO A 32 19.16 -11.78 11.42
CA PRO A 32 18.98 -12.43 10.13
C PRO A 32 17.52 -12.86 9.94
N LYS A 33 17.02 -12.74 8.70
CA LYS A 33 15.65 -13.09 8.31
C LYS A 33 15.35 -14.54 8.73
N THR A 34 14.56 -14.73 9.78
CA THR A 34 14.18 -16.05 10.33
C THR A 34 13.01 -16.69 9.58
N TYR A 35 12.97 -16.56 8.25
CA TYR A 35 11.90 -17.12 7.42
C TYR A 35 12.46 -17.69 6.11
N PRO A 36 11.82 -18.73 5.53
CA PRO A 36 12.29 -19.35 4.30
C PRO A 36 12.18 -18.38 3.11
N SER A 37 12.96 -18.63 2.06
CA SER A 37 12.88 -17.87 0.81
C SER A 37 11.53 -18.07 0.13
N ILE A 38 11.01 -17.03 -0.53
CA ILE A 38 9.74 -17.12 -1.27
C ILE A 38 9.80 -18.15 -2.40
N ALA A 39 11.00 -18.37 -2.96
CA ALA A 39 11.26 -19.38 -3.98
C ALA A 39 11.07 -20.82 -3.47
N SER A 40 11.01 -21.05 -2.16
CA SER A 40 10.73 -22.39 -1.62
C SER A 40 9.23 -22.71 -1.58
N ILE A 41 8.35 -21.73 -1.80
CA ILE A 41 6.90 -21.95 -1.85
C ILE A 41 6.58 -22.60 -3.21
N PRO A 42 5.89 -23.76 -3.23
CA PRO A 42 5.58 -24.42 -4.49
C PRO A 42 4.55 -23.63 -5.31
N GLN A 43 4.57 -23.84 -6.62
CA GLN A 43 3.56 -23.26 -7.52
C GLN A 43 2.18 -23.89 -7.28
N THR A 44 1.12 -23.08 -7.34
CA THR A 44 -0.25 -23.59 -7.27
C THR A 44 -0.56 -24.47 -8.47
N SER A 45 -1.11 -25.67 -8.24
CA SER A 45 -1.37 -26.64 -9.30
C SER A 45 -2.52 -26.21 -10.22
N ALA A 46 -2.45 -26.57 -11.51
CA ALA A 46 -3.50 -26.28 -12.47
C ALA A 46 -4.88 -26.83 -12.04
N ALA A 47 -4.90 -28.00 -11.38
CA ALA A 47 -6.11 -28.59 -10.82
C ALA A 47 -6.73 -27.72 -9.72
N ARG A 48 -5.90 -27.14 -8.83
CA ARG A 48 -6.37 -26.27 -7.75
C ARG A 48 -6.93 -24.94 -8.27
N LEU A 49 -6.31 -24.40 -9.32
CA LEU A 49 -6.81 -23.19 -10.00
C LEU A 49 -8.12 -23.48 -10.75
N ALA A 50 -8.22 -24.63 -11.41
CA ALA A 50 -9.46 -25.05 -12.07
C ALA A 50 -10.62 -25.22 -11.07
N GLN A 51 -10.35 -25.81 -9.90
CA GLN A 51 -11.35 -25.91 -8.82
C GLN A 51 -11.85 -24.54 -8.34
N ALA A 52 -11.01 -23.51 -8.36
CA ALA A 52 -11.40 -22.15 -8.00
C ALA A 52 -12.12 -21.38 -9.12
N THR A 53 -12.31 -21.99 -10.30
CA THR A 53 -13.09 -21.42 -11.40
C THR A 53 -14.58 -21.71 -11.25
N GLU A 54 -14.91 -22.81 -10.57
CA GLU A 54 -16.30 -23.19 -10.28
C GLU A 54 -16.79 -22.31 -9.11
N ASP A 55 -17.83 -21.51 -9.38
CA ASP A 55 -18.47 -20.66 -8.38
C ASP A 55 -18.94 -21.56 -7.22
N PRO A 56 -18.55 -21.31 -5.96
CA PRO A 56 -19.25 -21.89 -4.82
C PRO A 56 -20.61 -21.21 -4.72
N ALA A 57 -21.46 -21.44 -5.72
CA ALA A 57 -22.88 -21.22 -5.60
C ALA A 57 -23.29 -21.89 -4.29
N HIS A 58 -24.06 -21.14 -3.53
CA HIS A 58 -24.43 -21.35 -2.13
C HIS A 58 -25.28 -22.61 -1.94
N ASP A 59 -24.77 -23.78 -2.31
CA ASP A 59 -25.29 -25.06 -1.88
C ASP A 59 -24.77 -25.27 -0.45
N GLY A 60 -25.69 -25.14 0.52
CA GLY A 60 -25.44 -25.27 1.95
C GLY A 60 -24.96 -26.66 2.41
N ASP A 61 -24.45 -27.48 1.48
CA ASP A 61 -23.97 -28.85 1.66
C ASP A 61 -22.47 -29.00 1.34
N HIS A 62 -21.81 -27.94 0.84
CA HIS A 62 -20.36 -27.97 0.64
C HIS A 62 -19.60 -27.71 1.95
N PRO A 63 -18.68 -28.60 2.37
CA PRO A 63 -17.85 -28.37 3.55
C PRO A 63 -17.05 -27.08 3.37
N THR A 64 -16.98 -26.29 4.45
CA THR A 64 -16.18 -25.05 4.49
C THR A 64 -14.77 -25.34 3.97
N PRO A 65 -14.25 -24.52 3.04
CA PRO A 65 -12.95 -24.79 2.43
C PRO A 65 -11.85 -24.70 3.50
N ASN A 66 -11.05 -25.77 3.61
CA ASN A 66 -9.90 -25.82 4.53
C ASN A 66 -8.77 -24.85 4.10
N THR A 67 -8.77 -24.41 2.84
CA THR A 67 -7.78 -23.48 2.27
C THR A 67 -8.43 -22.36 1.46
N TYR A 68 -7.78 -21.21 1.45
CA TYR A 68 -8.24 -19.99 0.79
C TYR A 68 -7.21 -19.52 -0.23
N LEU A 69 -7.66 -19.11 -1.42
CA LEU A 69 -6.82 -18.39 -2.38
C LEU A 69 -6.90 -16.89 -2.08
N TYR A 70 -5.83 -16.36 -1.50
CA TYR A 70 -5.71 -14.97 -1.09
C TYR A 70 -4.81 -14.19 -2.06
N LEU A 71 -5.36 -13.17 -2.72
CA LEU A 71 -4.63 -12.25 -3.58
C LEU A 71 -4.00 -11.12 -2.76
N ALA A 72 -2.66 -11.08 -2.76
CA ALA A 72 -1.84 -10.01 -2.25
C ALA A 72 -1.42 -9.05 -3.37
N TYR A 73 -1.54 -7.74 -3.11
CA TYR A 73 -1.12 -6.68 -4.02
C TYR A 73 -0.36 -5.53 -3.34
N GLY A 74 -0.32 -5.51 -2.00
CA GLY A 74 0.33 -4.48 -1.19
C GLY A 74 1.56 -5.04 -0.45
N SER A 75 1.71 -4.69 0.82
CA SER A 75 2.84 -5.14 1.65
C SER A 75 2.95 -6.67 1.80
N ASN A 76 1.86 -7.41 1.63
CA ASN A 76 1.87 -8.89 1.61
C ASN A 76 2.59 -9.51 0.40
N LEU A 77 3.02 -8.71 -0.58
CA LEU A 77 3.95 -9.16 -1.60
C LEU A 77 5.35 -9.43 -1.03
N ALA A 78 5.78 -8.74 0.03
CA ALA A 78 7.10 -8.90 0.60
C ALA A 78 7.16 -10.13 1.53
N ALA A 79 8.16 -11.01 1.34
CA ALA A 79 8.43 -12.12 2.25
C ALA A 79 8.63 -11.65 3.70
N GLU A 80 9.28 -10.49 3.87
CA GLU A 80 9.49 -9.85 5.18
C GLU A 80 8.19 -9.63 5.94
N THR A 81 7.16 -9.21 5.22
CA THR A 81 5.87 -8.89 5.81
C THR A 81 5.01 -10.14 5.95
N PHE A 82 4.89 -10.94 4.88
CA PHE A 82 4.00 -12.09 4.82
C PHE A 82 4.53 -13.28 5.65
N LEU A 83 5.77 -13.71 5.40
CA LEU A 83 6.39 -14.85 6.09
C LEU A 83 7.04 -14.43 7.41
N GLY A 84 7.63 -13.23 7.46
CA GLY A 84 8.35 -12.72 8.63
C GLY A 84 7.40 -12.17 9.70
N MET A 85 6.91 -10.95 9.51
CA MET A 85 6.13 -10.21 10.52
C MET A 85 4.81 -10.89 10.87
N ARG A 86 4.09 -11.44 9.88
CA ARG A 86 2.80 -12.09 10.08
C ARG A 86 2.91 -13.59 10.41
N GLY A 87 4.04 -14.22 10.11
CA GLY A 87 4.25 -15.63 10.36
C GLY A 87 3.43 -16.58 9.47
N ILE A 88 2.86 -16.09 8.36
CA ILE A 88 2.03 -16.90 7.46
C ILE A 88 2.89 -17.92 6.72
N ARG A 89 2.35 -19.11 6.48
CA ARG A 89 3.04 -20.18 5.75
C ARG A 89 2.15 -20.66 4.60
N PRO A 90 2.25 -20.03 3.41
CA PRO A 90 1.42 -20.41 2.27
C PRO A 90 1.76 -21.82 1.80
N LEU A 91 0.73 -22.56 1.41
CA LEU A 91 0.81 -23.91 0.87
C LEU A 91 1.31 -23.90 -0.58
N SER A 92 0.89 -22.90 -1.35
CA SER A 92 1.31 -22.68 -2.72
C SER A 92 1.16 -21.20 -3.11
N GLN A 93 1.78 -20.80 -4.22
CA GLN A 93 1.61 -19.45 -4.78
C GLN A 93 1.54 -19.45 -6.30
N THR A 94 0.92 -18.40 -6.87
CA THR A 94 0.96 -18.14 -8.31
C THR A 94 0.89 -16.63 -8.58
N ASN A 95 1.69 -16.15 -9.54
CA ASN A 95 1.63 -14.75 -9.95
C ASN A 95 0.39 -14.55 -10.83
N VAL A 96 -0.31 -13.42 -10.67
CA VAL A 96 -1.55 -13.17 -11.40
C VAL A 96 -1.66 -11.73 -11.90
N ASN A 97 -2.41 -11.58 -12.99
CA ASN A 97 -2.99 -10.31 -13.40
C ASN A 97 -4.49 -10.31 -13.08
N VAL A 98 -5.02 -9.18 -12.61
CA VAL A 98 -6.43 -8.97 -12.33
C VAL A 98 -6.90 -7.79 -13.18
N PRO A 99 -7.46 -8.08 -14.38
CA PRO A 99 -7.80 -7.04 -15.35
C PRO A 99 -8.88 -6.06 -14.88
N THR A 100 -9.70 -6.46 -13.89
CA THR A 100 -10.85 -5.68 -13.38
C THR A 100 -10.46 -4.66 -12.31
N LEU A 101 -9.27 -4.77 -11.72
CA LEU A 101 -8.80 -3.90 -10.64
C LEU A 101 -7.58 -3.09 -11.06
N GLU A 102 -7.37 -1.95 -10.41
CA GLU A 102 -6.15 -1.15 -10.49
C GLU A 102 -5.59 -0.86 -9.10
N LEU A 103 -4.25 -0.81 -8.98
CA LEU A 103 -3.57 -0.45 -7.74
C LEU A 103 -3.65 1.06 -7.50
N LYS A 104 -4.06 1.47 -6.29
CA LYS A 104 -4.07 2.86 -5.83
C LYS A 104 -3.38 2.97 -4.48
N PHE A 105 -2.87 4.16 -4.17
CA PHE A 105 -2.34 4.51 -2.86
C PHE A 105 -3.27 5.51 -2.18
N ASN A 106 -4.49 5.08 -1.89
CA ASN A 106 -5.56 5.93 -1.35
C ASN A 106 -6.16 5.39 -0.03
N LEU A 107 -5.59 4.33 0.55
CA LEU A 107 -5.95 3.97 1.92
C LEU A 107 -5.25 4.95 2.86
N PRO A 108 -5.99 5.72 3.69
CA PRO A 108 -5.38 6.70 4.60
C PRO A 108 -4.52 5.99 5.66
N GLY A 109 -3.32 6.52 5.88
CA GLY A 109 -2.39 6.04 6.90
C GLY A 109 -2.15 7.07 8.00
N ILE A 110 -0.87 7.31 8.32
CA ILE A 110 -0.44 8.24 9.37
C ILE A 110 0.23 9.45 8.69
N PRO A 111 -0.36 10.66 8.77
CA PRO A 111 0.25 11.88 8.27
C PRO A 111 1.69 12.06 8.72
N TYR A 112 2.50 12.68 7.87
CA TYR A 112 3.93 12.93 8.05
C TYR A 112 4.84 11.71 8.14
N ARG A 113 4.31 10.48 8.16
CA ARG A 113 5.13 9.27 8.34
C ARG A 113 4.85 8.21 7.28
N GLU A 114 3.60 7.76 7.21
CA GLU A 114 3.14 6.76 6.25
C GLU A 114 1.76 7.16 5.76
N PRO A 115 1.68 8.17 4.89
CA PRO A 115 0.44 8.91 4.72
C PRO A 115 -0.66 8.10 4.04
N CYS A 116 -0.27 7.18 3.16
CA CYS A 116 -1.20 6.24 2.56
C CYS A 116 -0.58 4.86 2.32
N PHE A 117 -1.47 3.89 2.15
CA PHE A 117 -1.17 2.48 1.85
C PHE A 117 -1.87 2.04 0.57
N ALA A 118 -1.48 0.87 0.07
CA ALA A 118 -2.06 0.26 -1.11
C ALA A 118 -3.52 -0.11 -0.88
N ASN A 119 -4.33 0.15 -1.89
CA ASN A 119 -5.71 -0.27 -2.02
C ASN A 119 -5.95 -0.59 -3.50
N VAL A 120 -7.14 -1.10 -3.81
CA VAL A 120 -7.56 -1.34 -5.19
C VAL A 120 -8.77 -0.48 -5.51
N ASP A 121 -9.00 -0.23 -6.79
CA ASP A 121 -10.27 0.29 -7.28
C ASP A 121 -10.68 -0.48 -8.54
N TYR A 122 -11.97 -0.47 -8.86
CA TYR A 122 -12.47 -1.09 -10.08
C TYR A 122 -12.07 -0.26 -11.29
N ARG A 123 -11.51 -0.92 -12.29
CA ARG A 123 -11.12 -0.27 -13.53
C ARG A 123 -12.34 0.17 -14.32
N LYS A 124 -12.39 1.45 -14.64
CA LYS A 124 -13.33 2.01 -15.64
C LYS A 124 -12.81 1.64 -17.03
N ILE A 125 -13.23 0.48 -17.52
CA ILE A 125 -12.95 0.08 -18.90
C ILE A 125 -13.85 0.95 -19.81
N PRO A 126 -13.31 1.64 -20.82
CA PRO A 126 -14.14 2.38 -21.77
C PRO A 126 -15.14 1.42 -22.42
N ASP A 127 -16.42 1.82 -22.50
CA ASP A 127 -17.51 1.00 -23.10
C ASP A 127 -17.19 0.52 -24.53
N HIS A 128 -16.29 1.23 -25.21
CA HIS A 128 -15.74 0.85 -26.50
C HIS A 128 -14.22 0.73 -26.42
N PRO A 129 -13.64 -0.49 -26.50
CA PRO A 129 -12.20 -0.63 -26.64
C PRO A 129 -11.78 0.08 -27.94
N LYS A 130 -10.87 1.04 -27.84
CA LYS A 130 -10.24 1.65 -29.03
C LYS A 130 -9.43 0.56 -29.72
N LEU A 131 -10.05 -0.14 -30.67
CA LEU A 131 -9.34 -1.04 -31.55
C LEU A 131 -8.23 -0.23 -32.25
N PRO A 132 -7.00 -0.76 -32.35
CA PRO A 132 -5.97 -0.11 -33.14
C PRO A 132 -6.52 0.08 -34.56
N ASP A 133 -6.43 1.31 -35.07
CA ASP A 133 -6.86 1.63 -36.43
C ASP A 133 -6.14 0.69 -37.41
N PRO A 134 -6.85 -0.13 -38.20
CA PRO A 134 -6.22 -1.03 -39.16
C PRO A 134 -5.34 -0.29 -40.19
N SER A 135 -5.52 1.03 -40.34
CA SER A 135 -4.74 1.91 -41.21
C SER A 135 -3.41 2.36 -40.60
N ASN A 136 -3.21 2.17 -39.28
CA ASN A 136 -2.00 2.58 -38.57
C ASN A 136 -1.59 1.50 -37.55
N PRO A 137 -0.96 0.39 -38.02
CA PRO A 137 -0.52 -0.67 -37.14
C PRO A 137 0.42 -0.11 -36.07
N PRO A 138 0.35 -0.60 -34.81
CA PRO A 138 1.28 -0.18 -33.77
C PRO A 138 2.70 -0.44 -34.28
N ARG A 139 3.50 0.63 -34.40
CA ARG A 139 4.92 0.54 -34.77
C ARG A 139 5.58 -0.32 -33.70
N ILE A 140 5.90 -1.56 -34.05
CA ILE A 140 6.76 -2.41 -33.23
C ILE A 140 8.04 -1.60 -33.04
N PRO A 141 8.42 -1.23 -31.80
CA PRO A 141 9.68 -0.54 -31.60
C PRO A 141 10.80 -1.42 -32.18
N PRO A 142 11.83 -0.84 -32.82
CA PRO A 142 12.97 -1.59 -33.32
C PRO A 142 13.49 -2.55 -32.24
N ILE A 143 13.93 -3.75 -32.64
CA ILE A 143 14.60 -4.74 -31.76
C ILE A 143 16.03 -4.27 -31.46
N ASP A 144 16.20 -2.98 -31.22
CA ASP A 144 17.44 -2.40 -30.75
C ASP A 144 17.29 -2.23 -29.22
N PRO A 145 18.29 -2.64 -28.42
CA PRO A 145 18.26 -2.36 -26.99
C PRO A 145 18.07 -0.85 -26.81
N PRO A 146 17.07 -0.40 -26.02
CA PRO A 146 16.77 1.02 -25.93
C PRO A 146 18.01 1.74 -25.41
N THR A 147 18.47 2.74 -26.17
CA THR A 147 19.42 3.75 -25.70
C THR A 147 18.91 4.27 -24.36
N ILE A 148 19.80 4.32 -23.37
CA ILE A 148 19.54 4.80 -22.00
C ILE A 148 19.09 6.27 -22.05
N GLN A 149 17.82 6.49 -22.35
CA GLN A 149 17.14 7.76 -22.20
C GLN A 149 15.76 7.45 -21.60
N PRO A 150 15.49 7.85 -20.35
CA PRO A 150 14.18 7.67 -19.77
C PRO A 150 13.17 8.44 -20.63
N PRO A 151 12.09 7.81 -21.09
CA PRO A 151 11.11 8.46 -21.95
C PRO A 151 10.47 9.67 -21.25
N PRO A 152 10.16 10.75 -21.99
CA PRO A 152 9.68 12.00 -21.41
C PRO A 152 8.27 11.84 -20.83
N HIS A 153 8.15 11.93 -19.50
CA HIS A 153 6.99 12.31 -18.65
C HIS A 153 5.56 11.78 -18.96
N ALA A 154 5.35 10.91 -19.95
CA ALA A 154 4.04 10.45 -20.42
C ALA A 154 3.76 8.95 -20.15
N LEU A 155 4.59 8.28 -19.34
CA LEU A 155 4.52 6.82 -19.09
C LEU A 155 4.32 6.43 -17.61
N THR A 156 3.70 7.30 -16.80
CA THR A 156 3.44 7.02 -15.38
C THR A 156 2.13 6.27 -15.11
N LEU A 157 1.27 6.10 -16.10
CA LEU A 157 -0.02 5.42 -15.91
C LEU A 157 0.09 3.93 -16.25
N TRP A 158 0.13 3.09 -15.21
CA TRP A 158 -0.04 1.65 -15.38
C TRP A 158 -1.50 1.33 -15.71
N ASN A 159 -1.74 0.68 -16.84
CA ASN A 159 -3.08 0.42 -17.37
C ASN A 159 -3.31 -1.07 -17.72
N GLU A 160 -2.47 -1.99 -17.25
CA GLU A 160 -2.59 -3.42 -17.59
C GLU A 160 -3.43 -4.23 -16.60
N GLY A 161 -3.94 -3.58 -15.54
CA GLY A 161 -4.69 -4.23 -14.46
C GLY A 161 -3.85 -4.33 -13.19
N LEU A 162 -4.40 -4.94 -12.16
CA LEU A 162 -3.68 -5.15 -10.91
C LEU A 162 -2.80 -6.40 -11.05
N VAL A 163 -1.50 -6.24 -10.84
CA VAL A 163 -0.56 -7.37 -10.77
C VAL A 163 -0.32 -7.71 -9.31
N GLY A 164 -0.39 -9.00 -8.97
CA GLY A 164 -0.19 -9.46 -7.62
C GLY A 164 0.17 -10.95 -7.55
N VAL A 165 0.10 -11.49 -6.34
CA VAL A 165 0.39 -12.90 -6.06
C VAL A 165 -0.79 -13.49 -5.33
N VAL A 166 -1.29 -14.62 -5.81
CA VAL A 166 -2.25 -15.43 -5.09
C VAL A 166 -1.50 -16.46 -4.27
N TYR A 167 -1.75 -16.46 -2.97
CA TYR A 167 -1.29 -17.46 -2.03
C TYR A 167 -2.43 -18.40 -1.66
N GLU A 168 -2.16 -19.70 -1.68
CA GLU A 168 -3.02 -20.66 -1.01
C GLU A 168 -2.64 -20.72 0.47
N VAL A 169 -3.57 -20.39 1.36
CA VAL A 169 -3.35 -20.33 2.81
C VAL A 169 -4.36 -21.19 3.56
N THR A 170 -3.98 -21.65 4.75
CA THR A 170 -4.90 -22.35 5.66
C THR A 170 -5.94 -21.39 6.22
N GLU A 171 -7.05 -21.90 6.75
CA GLU A 171 -8.06 -21.09 7.44
C GLU A 171 -7.48 -20.27 8.61
N ALA A 172 -6.56 -20.85 9.39
CA ALA A 172 -5.92 -20.16 10.50
C ALA A 172 -5.03 -18.98 10.04
N ASP A 173 -4.28 -19.18 8.97
CA ASP A 173 -3.46 -18.12 8.36
C ASP A 173 -4.34 -17.05 7.71
N TYR A 174 -5.42 -17.45 7.04
CA TYR A 174 -6.40 -16.51 6.49
C TYR A 174 -7.03 -15.65 7.59
N GLY A 175 -7.44 -16.25 8.72
CA GLY A 175 -7.91 -15.52 9.89
C GLY A 175 -6.89 -14.52 10.44
N THR A 176 -5.60 -14.86 10.39
CA THR A 176 -4.50 -13.94 10.76
C THR A 176 -4.35 -12.78 9.78
N ILE A 177 -4.50 -13.03 8.47
CA ILE A 177 -4.51 -11.97 7.43
C ILE A 177 -5.66 -11.00 7.71
N ILE A 178 -6.88 -11.50 7.85
CA ILE A 178 -8.07 -10.67 8.11
C ILE A 178 -7.90 -9.84 9.38
N ARG A 179 -7.38 -10.44 10.47
CA ARG A 179 -7.15 -9.75 11.74
C ARG A 179 -6.08 -8.67 11.65
N THR A 180 -5.03 -8.86 10.85
CA THR A 180 -3.87 -7.95 10.78
C THR A 180 -3.98 -6.87 9.71
N GLU A 181 -4.76 -7.10 8.66
CA GLU A 181 -5.06 -6.11 7.61
C GLU A 181 -6.23 -5.17 8.00
N GLY A 182 -6.91 -5.44 9.12
CA GLY A 182 -8.08 -4.66 9.54
C GLY A 182 -9.35 -5.01 8.75
N GLY A 183 -9.48 -6.26 8.32
CA GLY A 183 -10.70 -6.78 7.72
C GLY A 183 -11.88 -6.59 8.68
N GLY A 184 -12.86 -5.79 8.25
CA GLY A 184 -14.02 -5.39 9.05
C GLY A 184 -13.95 -4.00 9.70
N ALA A 185 -12.79 -3.32 9.70
CA ALA A 185 -12.65 -1.93 10.18
C ALA A 185 -12.34 -0.93 9.06
N GLY A 186 -11.63 -1.36 8.01
CA GLY A 186 -11.30 -0.53 6.84
C GLY A 186 -11.38 -1.25 5.49
N TYR A 187 -11.10 -2.55 5.46
CA TYR A 187 -11.24 -3.38 4.25
C TYR A 187 -12.47 -4.30 4.31
N LYS A 188 -13.08 -4.51 3.14
CA LYS A 188 -14.08 -5.52 2.85
C LYS A 188 -13.46 -6.63 2.02
N GLU A 189 -13.89 -7.87 2.26
CA GLU A 189 -13.53 -8.99 1.39
C GLU A 189 -14.31 -8.90 0.07
N ILE A 190 -13.61 -9.08 -1.04
CA ILE A 190 -14.20 -9.23 -2.38
C ILE A 190 -13.57 -10.44 -3.07
N VAL A 191 -14.31 -11.05 -4.00
CA VAL A 191 -13.83 -12.14 -4.86
C VAL A 191 -13.59 -11.57 -6.26
N VAL A 192 -12.42 -11.83 -6.83
CA VAL A 192 -12.01 -11.27 -8.13
C VAL A 192 -11.48 -12.34 -9.08
N PRO A 193 -11.72 -12.19 -10.40
CA PRO A 193 -11.14 -13.07 -11.40
C PRO A 193 -9.67 -12.74 -11.64
N CYS A 194 -8.82 -13.74 -11.48
CA CYS A 194 -7.37 -13.69 -11.65
C CYS A 194 -6.95 -14.50 -12.88
N VAL A 195 -6.05 -13.95 -13.67
CA VAL A 195 -5.40 -14.65 -14.80
C VAL A 195 -3.98 -15.00 -14.39
N PRO A 196 -3.59 -16.30 -14.36
CA PRO A 196 -2.24 -16.69 -13.96
C PRO A 196 -1.19 -16.19 -14.96
N ILE A 197 -0.10 -15.64 -14.43
CA ILE A 197 1.07 -15.21 -15.18
C ILE A 197 2.08 -16.36 -15.16
N PRO A 198 2.48 -16.90 -16.33
CA PRO A 198 3.45 -17.99 -16.39
C PRO A 198 4.82 -17.53 -15.86
N PRO A 199 5.60 -18.42 -15.22
CA PRO A 199 6.94 -18.09 -14.75
C PRO A 199 7.86 -17.75 -15.93
N LYS A 200 8.85 -16.87 -15.69
CA LYS A 200 9.82 -16.45 -16.72
C LYS A 200 10.63 -17.60 -17.31
N ILE A 201 10.85 -18.65 -16.52
CA ILE A 201 11.57 -19.86 -16.91
C ILE A 201 10.65 -21.05 -16.65
N SER A 202 10.16 -21.67 -17.72
CA SER A 202 9.46 -22.95 -17.66
C SER A 202 10.20 -23.96 -18.53
N VAL A 203 10.31 -25.20 -18.03
CA VAL A 203 10.75 -26.32 -18.86
C VAL A 203 9.60 -26.61 -19.84
N PRO A 204 9.84 -26.67 -21.16
CA PRO A 204 8.76 -26.88 -22.13
C PRO A 204 8.15 -28.29 -22.01
N GLU A 205 7.11 -28.44 -21.21
CA GLU A 205 6.15 -29.54 -21.36
C GLU A 205 5.16 -29.14 -22.47
N LYS A 206 5.41 -29.62 -23.70
CA LYS A 206 4.68 -29.39 -24.97
C LYS A 206 3.13 -29.49 -24.84
N PRO A 207 2.33 -28.80 -25.70
CA PRO A 207 2.41 -28.73 -27.18
C PRO A 207 2.57 -27.28 -27.75
N PRO A 208 2.64 -27.05 -29.08
CA PRO A 208 3.30 -25.89 -29.70
C PRO A 208 2.50 -24.58 -29.71
N PHE A 209 1.31 -24.58 -29.10
CA PHE A 209 0.50 -23.39 -28.89
C PHE A 209 0.33 -23.21 -27.38
N PRO A 210 0.70 -22.06 -26.80
CA PRO A 210 0.41 -21.81 -25.39
C PRO A 210 -1.11 -21.82 -25.21
N GLU A 211 -1.63 -22.80 -24.47
CA GLU A 211 -3.03 -22.77 -24.04
C GLU A 211 -3.25 -21.48 -23.25
N LEU A 212 -4.32 -20.75 -23.58
CA LEU A 212 -4.65 -19.50 -22.90
C LEU A 212 -4.80 -19.77 -21.38
N PRO A 213 -4.17 -18.97 -20.51
CA PRO A 213 -4.28 -19.14 -19.07
C PRO A 213 -5.75 -19.00 -18.66
N LYS A 214 -6.31 -20.06 -18.07
CA LYS A 214 -7.71 -20.05 -17.59
C LYS A 214 -7.83 -19.15 -16.36
N PRO A 215 -8.81 -18.23 -16.34
CA PRO A 215 -9.03 -17.39 -15.17
C PRO A 215 -9.61 -18.22 -14.02
N PHE A 216 -9.32 -17.81 -12.79
CA PHE A 216 -9.85 -18.43 -11.57
C PHE A 216 -10.22 -17.35 -10.53
N LEU A 217 -10.99 -17.70 -9.50
CA LEU A 217 -11.42 -16.74 -8.48
C LEU A 217 -10.47 -16.74 -7.27
N ALA A 218 -10.12 -15.56 -6.78
CA ALA A 218 -9.38 -15.37 -5.54
C ALA A 218 -10.02 -14.30 -4.66
N ARG A 219 -9.85 -14.43 -3.35
CA ARG A 219 -10.29 -13.45 -2.35
C ARG A 219 -9.25 -12.37 -2.18
N THR A 220 -9.68 -11.13 -2.05
CA THR A 220 -8.81 -10.02 -1.70
C THR A 220 -9.51 -9.01 -0.80
N LEU A 221 -8.75 -8.05 -0.31
CA LEU A 221 -9.22 -6.99 0.57
C LEU A 221 -9.34 -5.69 -0.22
N PHE A 222 -10.50 -5.03 -0.14
CA PHE A 222 -10.77 -3.75 -0.79
C PHE A 222 -11.38 -2.75 0.20
N ALA A 223 -10.82 -1.56 0.29
CA ALA A 223 -11.35 -0.49 1.14
C ALA A 223 -12.20 0.46 0.27
N PRO A 224 -13.55 0.39 0.34
CA PRO A 224 -14.40 1.27 -0.44
C PRO A 224 -14.30 2.72 0.06
N GLN A 225 -14.24 3.67 -0.87
CA GLN A 225 -14.35 5.09 -0.55
C GLN A 225 -15.79 5.40 -0.12
N ILE A 226 -15.97 5.94 1.08
CA ILE A 226 -17.27 6.39 1.61
C ILE A 226 -17.25 7.93 1.62
N PRO A 227 -18.27 8.61 1.07
CA PRO A 227 -19.48 8.08 0.46
C PRO A 227 -19.22 7.45 -0.92
N VAL A 228 -19.79 6.27 -1.17
CA VAL A 228 -19.82 5.70 -2.52
C VAL A 228 -20.74 6.61 -3.36
N PRO A 229 -20.29 7.14 -4.50
CA PRO A 229 -21.08 8.07 -5.32
C PRO A 229 -22.48 7.57 -5.67
N ASP A 230 -22.64 6.25 -5.81
CA ASP A 230 -23.87 5.59 -6.28
C ASP A 230 -24.78 5.06 -5.16
N LEU A 231 -24.46 5.30 -3.89
CA LEU A 231 -25.33 4.89 -2.78
C LEU A 231 -26.39 5.97 -2.47
N PRO A 232 -27.64 5.57 -2.12
CA PRO A 232 -28.66 6.51 -1.69
C PRO A 232 -28.17 7.37 -0.55
N ASP A 233 -28.54 8.66 -0.54
CA ASP A 233 -28.17 9.58 0.53
C ASP A 233 -28.64 9.05 1.89
N ASP A 234 -27.69 8.63 2.73
CA ASP A 234 -27.99 8.20 4.10
C ASP A 234 -28.65 9.38 4.83
N PRO A 235 -29.90 9.23 5.33
CA PRO A 235 -30.63 10.31 6.00
C PRO A 235 -29.90 10.82 7.26
N ARG A 236 -28.93 10.07 7.78
CA ARG A 236 -28.06 10.46 8.89
C ARG A 236 -27.02 11.52 8.50
N LYS A 237 -26.70 11.71 7.20
CA LYS A 237 -25.78 12.75 6.69
C LYS A 237 -26.13 14.16 7.16
N LYS A 238 -27.42 14.44 7.39
CA LYS A 238 -27.90 15.75 7.86
C LYS A 238 -27.49 16.09 9.29
N LYS A 239 -27.04 15.10 10.08
CA LYS A 239 -26.67 15.30 11.48
C LYS A 239 -25.20 15.64 11.60
N TRP A 240 -24.88 16.71 12.33
CA TRP A 240 -23.50 17.21 12.48
C TRP A 240 -22.52 16.14 12.99
N TRP A 241 -22.97 15.22 13.85
CA TRP A 241 -22.13 14.16 14.43
C TRP A 241 -21.79 13.04 13.44
N TYR A 242 -22.48 12.96 12.30
CA TYR A 242 -22.23 11.93 11.29
C TYR A 242 -20.81 12.02 10.71
N ARG A 243 -20.22 13.23 10.70
CA ARG A 243 -18.83 13.46 10.28
C ARG A 243 -17.79 12.73 11.12
N PHE A 244 -18.11 12.38 12.38
CA PHE A 244 -17.19 11.62 13.23
C PHE A 244 -17.27 10.12 13.00
N LEU A 245 -18.25 9.65 12.22
CA LEU A 245 -18.46 8.24 11.92
C LEU A 245 -18.10 7.87 10.48
N VAL A 246 -18.10 8.85 9.57
CA VAL A 246 -17.67 8.67 8.19
C VAL A 246 -16.18 9.00 8.09
N GLY A 247 -15.43 8.08 7.49
CA GLY A 247 -13.99 8.25 7.26
C GLY A 247 -13.65 9.55 6.53
N PRO A 248 -12.42 10.07 6.67
CA PRO A 248 -11.99 11.23 5.91
C PRO A 248 -12.08 10.94 4.41
N HIS A 249 -12.75 11.81 3.67
CA HIS A 249 -12.75 11.74 2.21
C HIS A 249 -11.37 12.18 1.72
N ARG A 250 -10.63 11.28 1.11
CA ARG A 250 -9.31 11.58 0.52
C ARG A 250 -9.41 11.47 -1.00
N GLU A 251 -8.83 12.44 -1.70
CA GLU A 251 -8.83 12.45 -3.15
C GLU A 251 -8.03 11.25 -3.69
N PRO A 252 -8.62 10.41 -4.56
CA PRO A 252 -7.91 9.29 -5.15
C PRO A 252 -6.65 9.74 -5.91
N GLY A 253 -5.48 9.25 -5.51
CA GLY A 253 -4.20 9.53 -6.17
C GLY A 253 -3.51 10.83 -5.72
N TYR A 254 -4.05 11.53 -4.73
CA TYR A 254 -3.41 12.71 -4.15
C TYR A 254 -2.18 12.35 -3.30
N ALA A 255 -2.39 11.47 -2.31
CA ALA A 255 -1.41 11.09 -1.31
C ALA A 255 -0.27 10.22 -1.88
N GLN A 256 0.91 10.37 -1.30
CA GLN A 256 2.11 9.60 -1.65
C GLN A 256 2.43 8.57 -0.57
N ALA A 257 2.70 7.33 -0.98
CA ALA A 257 3.12 6.29 -0.06
C ALA A 257 4.55 6.54 0.44
N SER A 258 4.87 6.09 1.65
CA SER A 258 6.21 6.27 2.21
C SER A 258 7.26 5.46 1.46
N ALA A 259 8.51 5.93 1.47
CA ALA A 259 9.65 5.20 0.88
C ALA A 259 9.79 3.78 1.45
N ARG A 260 9.55 3.61 2.76
CA ARG A 260 9.58 2.29 3.41
C ARG A 260 8.50 1.36 2.85
N TYR A 261 7.28 1.86 2.67
CA TYR A 261 6.18 1.05 2.18
C TYR A 261 6.33 0.69 0.70
N LEU A 262 6.74 1.66 -0.15
CA LEU A 262 7.05 1.39 -1.55
C LEU A 262 8.20 0.39 -1.71
N LYS A 263 9.19 0.41 -0.81
CA LYS A 263 10.25 -0.59 -0.76
C LYS A 263 9.70 -1.99 -0.52
N LEU A 264 8.75 -2.18 0.40
CA LEU A 264 8.13 -3.51 0.60
C LEU A 264 7.47 -4.03 -0.68
N ILE A 265 6.69 -3.19 -1.36
CA ILE A 265 6.00 -3.60 -2.59
C ILE A 265 6.99 -3.89 -3.72
N THR A 266 8.03 -3.05 -3.85
CA THR A 266 9.07 -3.21 -4.88
C THR A 266 9.92 -4.45 -4.62
N ASP A 267 10.36 -4.67 -3.38
CA ASP A 267 11.12 -5.86 -2.99
C ASP A 267 10.28 -7.12 -3.19
N GLY A 268 9.00 -7.11 -2.79
CA GLY A 268 8.09 -8.24 -3.02
C GLY A 268 7.87 -8.53 -4.51
N ALA A 269 7.70 -7.49 -5.32
CA ALA A 269 7.57 -7.65 -6.77
C ALA A 269 8.83 -8.27 -7.40
N GLU A 270 10.00 -7.94 -6.88
CA GLU A 270 11.28 -8.51 -7.30
C GLU A 270 11.46 -9.96 -6.80
N GLU A 271 11.15 -10.23 -5.53
CA GLU A 271 11.19 -11.55 -4.89
C GLU A 271 10.31 -12.57 -5.64
N HIS A 272 9.16 -12.14 -6.16
CA HIS A 272 8.23 -12.95 -6.94
C HIS A 272 8.47 -12.93 -8.46
N GLU A 273 9.48 -12.20 -8.94
CA GLU A 273 9.75 -12.05 -10.37
C GLU A 273 8.53 -11.55 -11.18
N LEU A 274 7.75 -10.61 -10.63
CA LEU A 274 6.61 -10.00 -11.33
C LEU A 274 7.06 -9.36 -12.67
N PRO A 275 6.16 -9.10 -13.63
CA PRO A 275 6.52 -8.55 -14.95
C PRO A 275 7.42 -7.31 -14.89
N ASP A 276 8.44 -7.25 -15.75
CA ASP A 276 9.46 -6.17 -15.71
C ASP A 276 8.87 -4.78 -15.95
N GLY A 277 7.80 -4.70 -16.74
CA GLY A 277 7.03 -3.46 -16.92
C GLY A 277 6.42 -2.96 -15.61
N TYR A 278 5.83 -3.88 -14.84
CA TYR A 278 5.22 -3.57 -13.55
C TYR A 278 6.27 -3.17 -12.51
N GLN A 279 7.40 -3.89 -12.45
CA GLN A 279 8.50 -3.54 -11.56
C GLN A 279 9.08 -2.15 -11.88
N ARG A 280 9.26 -1.82 -13.17
CA ARG A 280 9.70 -0.48 -13.60
C ARG A 280 8.71 0.61 -13.21
N TRP A 281 7.41 0.33 -13.36
CA TRP A 281 6.36 1.25 -12.92
C TRP A 281 6.40 1.48 -11.40
N LEU A 282 6.47 0.42 -10.60
CA LEU A 282 6.60 0.53 -9.13
C LEU A 282 7.82 1.35 -8.72
N LYS A 283 8.98 1.10 -9.36
CA LYS A 283 10.23 1.85 -9.12
C LYS A 283 10.15 3.33 -9.54
N SER A 284 9.20 3.68 -10.42
CA SER A 284 8.97 5.06 -10.86
C SER A 284 8.08 5.89 -9.91
N LEU A 285 7.41 5.24 -8.96
CA LEU A 285 6.51 5.93 -8.03
C LEU A 285 7.30 6.84 -7.09
N GLN A 286 6.82 8.08 -6.94
CA GLN A 286 7.44 9.06 -6.06
C GLN A 286 7.11 8.74 -4.59
N PRO A 287 8.12 8.45 -3.73
CA PRO A 287 7.89 8.29 -2.31
C PRO A 287 7.59 9.62 -1.63
N TYR A 288 6.75 9.59 -0.59
CA TYR A 288 6.56 10.71 0.32
C TYR A 288 7.85 11.04 1.08
N THR A 289 8.20 12.32 1.11
CA THR A 289 9.33 12.86 1.87
C THR A 289 8.96 14.18 2.54
N ILE A 290 9.41 14.36 3.78
CA ILE A 290 9.35 15.64 4.46
C ILE A 290 10.44 16.55 3.88
N THR A 291 10.06 17.73 3.42
CA THR A 291 10.98 18.68 2.77
C THR A 291 11.28 19.89 3.65
N THR A 292 10.35 20.28 4.52
CA THR A 292 10.48 21.47 5.37
C THR A 292 10.68 21.13 6.86
N TRP A 293 11.38 22.00 7.59
CA TRP A 293 11.51 21.88 9.05
C TRP A 293 10.15 22.07 9.76
N ARG A 294 9.21 22.84 9.16
CA ARG A 294 7.85 23.00 9.68
C ARG A 294 7.11 21.68 9.69
N GLN A 295 7.20 20.89 8.61
CA GLN A 295 6.64 19.54 8.55
C GLN A 295 7.29 18.60 9.57
N GLN A 296 8.59 18.73 9.86
CA GLN A 296 9.24 17.94 10.93
C GLN A 296 8.68 18.28 12.32
N LEU A 297 8.45 19.57 12.58
CA LEU A 297 7.81 20.01 13.83
C LEU A 297 6.35 19.54 13.89
N GLY A 298 5.61 19.65 12.79
CA GLY A 298 4.24 19.12 12.65
C GLY A 298 4.17 17.62 12.90
N ALA A 299 5.13 16.85 12.36
CA ALA A 299 5.24 15.42 12.59
C ALA A 299 5.47 15.08 14.08
N LEU A 300 6.31 15.85 14.77
CA LEU A 300 6.55 15.68 16.20
C LEU A 300 5.31 16.01 17.02
N ILE A 301 4.64 17.13 16.72
CA ILE A 301 3.41 17.53 17.40
C ILE A 301 2.33 16.47 17.20
N PHE A 302 2.08 16.08 15.95
CA PHE A 302 1.13 15.01 15.60
C PHE A 302 1.43 13.70 16.34
N ALA A 303 2.70 13.29 16.41
CA ALA A 303 3.10 12.08 17.10
C ALA A 303 2.78 12.14 18.61
N LEU A 304 2.89 13.31 19.24
CA LEU A 304 2.62 13.49 20.67
C LEU A 304 1.13 13.68 20.98
N THR A 305 0.41 14.47 20.18
CA THR A 305 -1.01 14.82 20.45
C THR A 305 -1.97 13.76 19.94
N SER A 306 -1.71 13.19 18.77
CA SER A 306 -2.63 12.28 18.09
C SER A 306 -2.09 10.84 18.09
N GLY A 307 -0.81 10.66 17.76
CA GLY A 307 -0.16 9.35 17.64
C GLY A 307 -0.03 8.60 18.96
N LEU A 308 0.50 9.24 20.01
CA LEU A 308 0.72 8.61 21.30
C LEU A 308 -0.60 8.17 21.98
N PRO A 309 -1.67 9.01 22.04
CA PRO A 309 -2.97 8.55 22.55
C PRO A 309 -3.56 7.41 21.71
N PHE A 310 -3.39 7.45 20.38
CA PHE A 310 -3.84 6.35 19.52
C PHE A 310 -3.13 5.04 19.80
N LEU A 311 -1.81 5.08 19.97
CA LEU A 311 -1.03 3.91 20.36
C LEU A 311 -1.46 3.37 21.72
N LEU A 312 -1.68 4.23 22.71
CA LEU A 312 -2.16 3.81 24.03
C LEU A 312 -3.52 3.12 23.94
N LEU A 313 -4.48 3.70 23.20
CA LEU A 313 -5.79 3.07 22.98
C LEU A 313 -5.65 1.74 22.25
N PHE A 314 -4.77 1.65 21.25
CA PHE A 314 -4.49 0.40 20.55
C PHE A 314 -3.92 -0.67 21.49
N PHE A 315 -3.00 -0.34 22.40
CA PHE A 315 -2.50 -1.27 23.40
C PHE A 315 -3.59 -1.73 24.37
N ILE A 316 -4.47 -0.81 24.81
CA ILE A 316 -5.65 -1.17 25.62
C ILE A 316 -6.57 -2.11 24.83
N SER A 317 -6.76 -1.89 23.54
CA SER A 317 -7.58 -2.76 22.68
C SER A 317 -7.07 -4.20 22.69
N LYS A 318 -5.74 -4.42 22.75
CA LYS A 318 -5.15 -5.75 22.83
C LYS A 318 -5.44 -6.46 24.14
N LEU A 319 -5.63 -5.71 25.24
CA LEU A 319 -5.99 -6.27 26.54
C LEU A 319 -7.48 -6.64 26.63
N VAL A 320 -8.32 -5.98 25.83
CA VAL A 320 -9.78 -6.17 25.81
C VAL A 320 -10.22 -7.12 24.69
N ALA A 321 -9.35 -7.39 23.71
CA ALA A 321 -9.64 -8.31 22.62
C ALA A 321 -9.94 -9.72 23.12
N ASP A 322 -10.98 -10.34 22.55
CA ASP A 322 -11.32 -11.73 22.86
C ASP A 322 -10.24 -12.69 22.32
N LYS A 323 -10.32 -13.98 22.68
CA LYS A 323 -9.40 -15.05 22.24
C LYS A 323 -9.30 -15.15 20.71
N ASP A 324 -10.35 -14.77 19.99
CA ASP A 324 -10.39 -14.72 18.53
C ASP A 324 -9.75 -13.45 17.94
N GLY A 325 -9.36 -12.49 18.79
CA GLY A 325 -8.85 -11.18 18.41
C GLY A 325 -9.94 -10.17 18.02
N LYS A 326 -11.21 -10.48 18.31
CA LYS A 326 -12.34 -9.58 18.04
C LYS A 326 -12.45 -8.52 19.14
N LEU A 327 -12.64 -7.27 18.73
CA LEU A 327 -12.82 -6.13 19.65
C LEU A 327 -14.31 -5.92 19.95
N PRO A 328 -14.68 -5.53 21.18
CA PRO A 328 -16.05 -5.11 21.48
C PRO A 328 -16.51 -3.95 20.60
N HIS A 329 -17.79 -3.92 20.22
CA HIS A 329 -18.33 -2.89 19.32
C HIS A 329 -18.08 -1.45 19.79
N TRP A 330 -18.16 -1.18 21.10
CA TRP A 330 -17.89 0.14 21.65
C TRP A 330 -16.43 0.56 21.45
N MET A 331 -15.50 -0.40 21.46
CA MET A 331 -14.07 -0.15 21.26
C MET A 331 -13.78 0.14 19.78
N VAL A 332 -14.37 -0.65 18.87
CA VAL A 332 -14.30 -0.39 17.43
C VAL A 332 -14.85 1.00 17.13
N LEU A 333 -16.02 1.35 17.67
CA LEU A 333 -16.62 2.67 17.50
C LEU A 333 -15.71 3.80 18.02
N THR A 334 -15.14 3.64 19.21
CA THR A 334 -14.21 4.62 19.80
C THR A 334 -12.98 4.81 18.92
N MET A 335 -12.37 3.73 18.44
CA MET A 335 -11.21 3.80 17.55
C MET A 335 -11.56 4.48 16.22
N THR A 336 -12.71 4.17 15.62
CA THR A 336 -13.18 4.83 14.40
C THR A 336 -13.38 6.33 14.59
N VAL A 337 -14.07 6.74 15.67
CA VAL A 337 -14.28 8.16 15.99
C VAL A 337 -12.95 8.87 16.18
N MET A 338 -12.00 8.24 16.89
CA MET A 338 -10.70 8.83 17.15
C MET A 338 -9.87 9.00 15.87
N ILE A 339 -9.85 8.01 14.96
CA ILE A 339 -9.19 8.15 13.64
C ILE A 339 -9.76 9.35 12.88
N ASN A 340 -11.09 9.48 12.86
CA ASN A 340 -11.74 10.59 12.16
C ASN A 340 -11.39 11.95 12.80
N LEU A 341 -11.34 12.04 14.13
CA LEU A 341 -10.91 13.25 14.83
C LEU A 341 -9.45 13.61 14.55
N ILE A 342 -8.55 12.62 14.50
CA ILE A 342 -7.13 12.83 14.18
C ILE A 342 -6.98 13.41 12.77
N TRP A 343 -7.73 12.89 11.81
CA TRP A 343 -7.71 13.41 10.44
C TRP A 343 -8.34 14.81 10.36
N MET A 344 -9.43 15.07 11.08
CA MET A 344 -10.01 16.41 11.17
C MET A 344 -9.05 17.43 11.80
N GLU A 345 -8.33 17.05 12.85
CA GLU A 345 -7.27 17.88 13.47
C GLU A 345 -6.15 18.18 12.46
N TYR A 346 -5.74 17.15 11.71
CA TYR A 346 -4.73 17.30 10.68
C TYR A 346 -5.15 18.29 9.58
N ASP A 347 -6.34 18.11 8.98
CA ASP A 347 -6.83 18.96 7.89
C ASP A 347 -7.09 20.41 8.35
N ALA A 348 -7.63 20.59 9.57
CA ALA A 348 -8.03 21.90 10.06
C ALA A 348 -6.89 22.73 10.67
N ILE A 349 -5.85 22.07 11.18
CA ILE A 349 -4.81 22.72 11.99
C ILE A 349 -3.42 22.38 11.45
N LEU A 350 -3.08 21.10 11.35
CA LEU A 350 -1.69 20.72 11.13
C LEU A 350 -1.23 20.97 9.70
N GLU A 351 -2.01 20.59 8.70
CA GLU A 351 -1.67 20.84 7.30
C GLU A 351 -1.53 22.35 7.01
N PRO A 352 -2.49 23.23 7.39
CA PRO A 352 -2.35 24.68 7.16
C PRO A 352 -1.14 25.32 7.86
N ILE A 353 -0.76 24.83 9.05
CA ILE A 353 0.29 25.45 9.88
C ILE A 353 1.66 24.83 9.66
N PHE A 354 1.76 23.54 9.40
CA PHE A 354 3.03 22.82 9.33
C PHE A 354 3.37 22.32 7.93
N GLY A 355 2.40 22.35 7.01
CA GLY A 355 2.55 21.88 5.64
C GLY A 355 1.99 20.48 5.44
N ASP A 356 2.04 20.03 4.19
CA ASP A 356 1.37 18.81 3.75
C ASP A 356 2.09 17.56 4.27
N GLY A 357 1.41 16.77 5.07
CA GLY A 357 1.85 15.48 5.60
C GLY A 357 1.46 14.28 4.74
N GLU A 358 0.78 14.47 3.62
CA GLU A 358 0.34 13.45 2.65
C GLU A 358 1.13 13.45 1.35
N ARG A 359 1.71 14.60 0.97
CA ARG A 359 2.45 14.76 -0.28
C ARG A 359 3.76 15.52 -0.08
N THR A 360 4.77 15.11 -0.83
CA THR A 360 6.05 15.83 -0.91
C THR A 360 5.81 17.20 -1.54
N GLN A 361 6.05 18.27 -0.78
CA GLN A 361 5.99 19.63 -1.30
C GLN A 361 7.21 19.94 -2.17
N GLU A 362 6.99 20.58 -3.32
CA GLU A 362 8.08 21.08 -4.15
C GLU A 362 8.74 22.27 -3.46
N ASP A 363 10.07 22.24 -3.32
CA ASP A 363 10.86 23.34 -2.78
C ASP A 363 10.46 24.68 -3.44
N GLU A 364 9.92 25.62 -2.67
CA GLU A 364 9.69 26.99 -3.13
C GLU A 364 11.00 27.65 -3.64
N GLY A 365 12.15 27.19 -3.13
CA GLY A 365 13.47 27.60 -3.59
C GLY A 365 13.75 27.25 -5.05
N LYS A 366 13.27 26.10 -5.55
CA LYS A 366 13.45 25.71 -6.97
C LYS A 366 12.58 26.56 -7.89
N ARG A 367 11.33 26.84 -7.49
CA ARG A 367 10.41 27.71 -8.22
C ARG A 367 10.95 29.13 -8.33
N ASN A 368 11.49 29.68 -7.24
CA ASN A 368 12.14 31.00 -7.23
C ASN A 368 13.44 31.01 -8.03
N HIS A 369 14.24 29.94 -8.01
CA HIS A 369 15.49 29.86 -8.78
C HIS A 369 15.22 29.68 -10.28
N GLU A 370 14.16 28.95 -10.68
CA GLU A 370 13.71 28.83 -12.06
C GLU A 370 13.07 30.12 -12.57
N TRP A 371 12.24 30.79 -11.76
CA TRP A 371 11.73 32.13 -12.08
C TRP A 371 12.86 33.16 -12.21
N ALA A 372 13.83 33.16 -11.29
CA ALA A 372 14.99 34.05 -11.36
C ALA A 372 15.92 33.72 -12.54
N ARG A 373 15.97 32.46 -12.99
CA ARG A 373 16.70 32.04 -14.19
C ARG A 373 15.94 32.44 -15.47
N MET A 374 14.63 32.25 -15.51
CA MET A 374 13.78 32.69 -16.62
C MET A 374 13.81 34.22 -16.78
N PHE A 375 13.75 34.98 -15.69
CA PHE A 375 13.87 36.44 -15.74
C PHE A 375 15.25 36.90 -16.18
N ARG A 376 16.34 36.28 -15.67
CA ARG A 376 17.69 36.60 -16.13
C ARG A 376 17.87 36.32 -17.63
N ASN A 377 17.38 35.18 -18.11
CA ASN A 377 17.44 34.84 -19.53
C ASN A 377 16.60 35.82 -20.37
N ARG A 378 15.40 36.20 -19.89
CA ARG A 378 14.53 37.16 -20.59
C ARG A 378 15.14 38.57 -20.65
N CYS A 379 15.81 39.04 -19.59
CA CYS A 379 16.55 40.31 -19.60
C CYS A 379 17.75 40.25 -20.56
N GLN A 380 18.52 39.16 -20.54
CA GLN A 380 19.67 39.00 -21.45
C GLN A 380 19.25 39.00 -22.92
N THR A 381 18.16 38.32 -23.28
CA THR A 381 17.63 38.35 -24.65
C THR A 381 17.13 39.74 -25.07
N ALA A 382 16.55 40.51 -24.14
CA ALA A 382 16.08 41.87 -24.41
C ALA A 382 17.24 42.85 -24.62
N ASP A 383 18.34 42.70 -23.86
CA ASP A 383 19.56 43.50 -24.03
C ASP A 383 20.27 43.17 -25.36
N GLU A 384 20.27 41.90 -25.79
CA GLU A 384 20.80 41.51 -27.11
C GLU A 384 19.98 42.06 -28.28
N GLU A 385 18.65 42.02 -28.22
CA GLU A 385 17.78 42.64 -29.24
C GLU A 385 17.96 44.15 -29.30
N LYS A 386 18.04 44.82 -28.14
CA LYS A 386 18.26 46.26 -28.05
C LYS A 386 19.63 46.67 -28.62
N MET A 387 20.67 45.89 -28.35
CA MET A 387 22.01 46.10 -28.91
C MET A 387 22.07 45.84 -30.43
N ARG A 388 21.29 44.88 -30.95
CA ARG A 388 21.17 44.65 -32.40
C ARG A 388 20.45 45.78 -33.12
N LEU A 389 19.40 46.33 -32.51
CA LEU A 389 18.68 47.49 -33.05
C LEU A 389 19.57 48.74 -33.10
N LEU A 390 20.37 48.99 -32.05
CA LEU A 390 21.30 50.13 -32.04
C LEU A 390 22.38 50.03 -33.12
N ARG A 391 22.85 48.82 -33.46
CA ARG A 391 23.80 48.60 -34.56
C ARG A 391 23.21 48.75 -35.97
N GLN A 392 21.89 48.84 -36.11
CA GLN A 392 21.24 49.11 -37.40
C GLN A 392 21.06 50.62 -37.67
N PHE A 393 21.39 51.47 -36.69
CA PHE A 393 21.29 52.93 -36.79
C PHE A 393 22.67 53.64 -36.81
N ASP A 394 23.76 52.87 -36.79
CA ASP A 394 25.12 53.30 -37.19
C ASP A 394 25.38 52.84 -38.62
#